data_AF-A0A813HAE8-F1
#
_entry.id   AF-A0A813HAE8-F1
#
_cell.length_a   1.000
_cell.length_b   1.000
_cell.length_c   1.000
_cell.angle_alpha   90.00
_cell.angle_beta   90.00
_cell.angle_gamma   90.00
#
_symmetry.space_group_name_H-M   'P 1'
#
loop_
_entity.id
_entity.type
_entity.pdbx_description
1 polymer ?
#
loop_
_entity_poly.entity_id
_entity_poly.type
_entity_poly.pdbx_seq_one_letter_code
_entity_poly.pdbx_strand_id
1 'polypeptide(L)'
;MHEQCEKSCNLCGRHLSQNASTASAALAPVEETEGKCGSLHGKCLHRKCCATPELTCYEKDEWHAQCLPTGDCKPGFRHEDPVETPWSCVVLSPPAPSPAPGPAPAPPPPVCADKDQHCAYWARAGECDKNAAHMHEQCAKSCNLCWPAPAPPPPVCADNGQHCAEWARAGECDTNAAYMHEHCAKSCNLCGHDFLGHATNSSLRGGR
;
A
#
# COMPACT_ATOMS: atom_id res chain seq x y z
N MET A 1 38.41 -5.95 10.29
CA MET A 1 39.15 -6.71 11.31
C MET A 1 38.18 -7.64 12.02
N HIS A 2 38.07 -8.90 11.60
CA HIS A 2 37.45 -9.95 12.41
C HIS A 2 38.31 -11.21 12.21
N GLU A 3 39.04 -11.61 13.25
CA GLU A 3 39.74 -12.90 13.33
C GLU A 3 39.71 -13.38 14.80
N GLN A 4 39.50 -14.69 14.95
CA GLN A 4 39.02 -15.50 16.07
C GLN A 4 39.53 -15.27 17.51
N CYS A 5 38.60 -15.43 18.47
CA CYS A 5 38.63 -16.38 19.61
C CYS A 5 37.20 -16.36 20.20
N GLU A 6 36.50 -17.45 20.54
CA GLU A 6 36.58 -18.06 21.88
C GLU A 6 35.86 -19.43 21.93
N LYS A 7 36.59 -20.42 22.44
CA LYS A 7 36.16 -21.45 23.41
C LYS A 7 34.98 -22.36 23.06
N SER A 8 35.37 -23.50 22.48
CA SER A 8 34.75 -24.83 22.52
C SER A 8 33.97 -25.20 23.78
N CYS A 9 32.82 -25.85 23.63
CA CYS A 9 32.74 -27.31 23.81
C CYS A 9 31.44 -27.88 23.26
N ASN A 10 31.55 -29.09 22.71
CA ASN A 10 30.62 -29.72 21.78
C ASN A 10 30.10 -31.04 22.42
N LEU A 11 28.91 -31.48 21.99
CA LEU A 11 28.38 -32.87 21.94
C LEU A 11 27.38 -33.40 23.01
N CYS A 12 26.15 -33.63 22.51
CA CYS A 12 25.38 -34.90 22.46
C CYS A 12 24.82 -35.60 23.73
N GLY A 13 23.48 -35.79 23.73
CA GLY A 13 22.87 -37.13 23.88
C GLY A 13 22.26 -37.57 25.23
N ARG A 14 20.91 -37.69 25.24
CA ARG A 14 19.98 -38.48 26.10
C ARG A 14 20.56 -39.42 27.19
N HIS A 15 19.96 -39.43 28.40
CA HIS A 15 18.99 -40.45 28.86
C HIS A 15 18.42 -40.20 30.27
N LEU A 16 17.20 -40.74 30.45
CA LEU A 16 16.24 -40.77 31.57
C LEU A 16 16.78 -41.14 32.97
N SER A 17 16.14 -40.62 34.03
CA SER A 17 15.54 -41.41 35.15
C SER A 17 14.96 -40.43 36.19
N GLN A 18 13.64 -40.19 36.21
CA GLN A 18 12.66 -40.84 37.12
C GLN A 18 13.04 -40.80 38.61
N ASN A 19 12.20 -40.11 39.39
CA ASN A 19 11.92 -40.52 40.76
C ASN A 19 10.39 -40.50 40.98
N ALA A 20 9.88 -41.66 41.35
CA ALA A 20 8.48 -41.94 41.62
C ALA A 20 8.17 -41.81 43.12
N SER A 21 6.92 -41.48 43.43
CA SER A 21 6.12 -41.88 44.61
C SER A 21 4.87 -40.99 44.64
N THR A 22 3.63 -41.42 44.83
CA THR A 22 2.97 -42.72 44.97
C THR A 22 1.47 -42.44 44.82
N ALA A 23 0.70 -43.48 44.48
CA ALA A 23 -0.71 -43.52 44.10
C ALA A 23 -1.73 -42.74 44.98
N SER A 24 -2.83 -42.31 44.37
CA SER A 24 -4.15 -42.90 44.67
C SER A 24 -5.20 -42.54 43.61
N ALA A 25 -6.05 -43.51 43.31
CA ALA A 25 -7.11 -43.47 42.33
C ALA A 25 -8.26 -42.54 42.77
N ALA A 26 -8.75 -41.74 41.84
CA ALA A 26 -10.12 -41.29 41.81
C ALA A 26 -10.53 -41.09 40.35
N LEU A 27 -11.63 -41.74 39.96
CA LEU A 27 -12.30 -41.56 38.68
C LEU A 27 -12.64 -40.07 38.51
N ALA A 28 -11.97 -39.39 37.58
CA ALA A 28 -12.25 -37.99 37.27
C ALA A 28 -13.30 -37.88 36.15
N PRO A 29 -14.22 -36.90 36.23
CA PRO A 29 -15.38 -36.79 35.37
C PRO A 29 -15.01 -36.28 33.98
N VAL A 30 -15.94 -36.43 33.04
CA VAL A 30 -15.93 -35.84 31.70
C VAL A 30 -15.53 -34.35 31.73
N GLU A 31 -14.26 -34.04 31.48
CA GLU A 31 -13.81 -32.66 31.29
C GLU A 31 -14.19 -32.18 29.89
N GLU A 32 -15.38 -31.59 29.82
CA GLU A 32 -15.74 -30.66 28.76
C GLU A 32 -14.81 -29.46 28.88
N THR A 33 -13.83 -29.40 27.96
CA THR A 33 -12.80 -28.37 27.82
C THR A 33 -13.20 -27.01 28.38
N GLU A 34 -12.52 -26.61 29.46
CA GLU A 34 -12.62 -25.29 30.08
C GLU A 34 -12.33 -24.16 29.06
N GLY A 35 -13.10 -23.08 29.17
CA GLY A 35 -12.74 -21.74 28.67
C GLY A 35 -12.83 -21.42 27.17
N LYS A 36 -13.20 -22.35 26.28
CA LYS A 36 -13.16 -22.08 24.82
C LYS A 36 -14.53 -21.73 24.23
N CYS A 37 -14.60 -20.67 23.42
CA CYS A 37 -15.81 -20.30 22.68
C CYS A 37 -16.22 -21.36 21.64
N GLY A 38 -17.52 -21.43 21.33
CA GLY A 38 -18.07 -22.42 20.40
C GLY A 38 -17.55 -22.22 18.97
N SER A 39 -17.11 -23.29 18.31
CA SER A 39 -16.75 -23.25 16.87
C SER A 39 -18.00 -23.24 15.98
N LEU A 40 -17.86 -23.21 14.65
CA LEU A 40 -19.00 -23.34 13.72
C LEU A 40 -19.83 -24.59 14.05
N HIS A 41 -21.14 -24.43 14.22
CA HIS A 41 -22.09 -25.45 14.70
C HIS A 41 -21.82 -25.97 16.13
N GLY A 42 -20.93 -25.33 16.89
CA GLY A 42 -20.62 -25.69 18.28
C GLY A 42 -21.64 -25.16 19.28
N LYS A 43 -21.76 -25.83 20.44
CA LYS A 43 -22.61 -25.41 21.55
C LYS A 43 -22.11 -24.08 22.14
N CYS A 44 -23.03 -23.14 22.35
CA CYS A 44 -22.69 -21.84 22.94
C CYS A 44 -23.63 -21.40 24.06
N LEU A 45 -24.57 -22.25 24.49
CA LEU A 45 -25.60 -21.91 25.50
C LEU A 45 -25.01 -21.42 26.84
N HIS A 46 -23.99 -22.10 27.36
CA HIS A 46 -23.37 -21.72 28.64
C HIS A 46 -22.42 -20.54 28.52
N ARG A 47 -21.56 -20.52 27.47
CA ARG A 47 -20.49 -19.52 27.34
C ARG A 47 -20.91 -18.25 26.61
N LYS A 48 -22.02 -18.30 25.87
CA LYS A 48 -22.56 -17.20 25.05
C LYS A 48 -21.50 -16.56 24.16
N CYS A 49 -20.59 -17.35 23.60
CA CYS A 49 -19.52 -16.88 22.74
C CYS A 49 -19.15 -17.89 21.65
N CYS A 50 -18.72 -17.37 20.51
CA CYS A 50 -18.24 -18.14 19.36
C CYS A 50 -16.76 -17.83 19.06
N ALA A 51 -16.08 -18.77 18.40
CA ALA A 51 -14.63 -18.74 18.23
C ALA A 51 -14.13 -17.64 17.28
N THR A 52 -14.97 -17.19 16.34
CA THR A 52 -14.63 -16.14 15.35
C THR A 52 -15.73 -15.07 15.33
N PRO A 53 -15.41 -13.82 14.94
CA PRO A 53 -16.39 -12.73 14.85
C PRO A 53 -17.43 -12.93 13.73
N GLU A 54 -17.20 -13.86 12.82
CA GLU A 54 -18.13 -14.24 11.75
C GLU A 54 -19.23 -15.20 12.24
N LEU A 55 -19.14 -15.66 13.50
CA LEU A 55 -20.10 -16.55 14.12
C LEU A 55 -20.89 -15.82 15.20
N THR A 56 -22.21 -16.00 15.17
CA THR A 56 -23.13 -15.50 16.19
C THR A 56 -23.75 -16.67 16.93
N CYS A 57 -23.80 -16.59 18.26
CA CYS A 57 -24.46 -17.59 19.09
C CYS A 57 -25.96 -17.36 19.04
N TYR A 58 -26.70 -18.25 18.41
CA TYR A 58 -28.15 -18.20 18.31
C TYR A 58 -28.80 -19.25 19.20
N GLU A 59 -29.82 -18.82 19.94
CA GLU A 59 -30.69 -19.70 20.68
C GLU A 59 -31.63 -20.46 19.73
N LYS A 60 -31.73 -21.77 19.94
CA LYS A 60 -32.77 -22.59 19.32
C LYS A 60 -33.96 -22.66 20.29
N ASP A 61 -33.70 -23.16 21.49
CA ASP A 61 -34.63 -23.34 22.59
C ASP A 61 -33.92 -23.17 23.95
N GLU A 62 -34.64 -23.31 25.06
CA GLU A 62 -34.12 -23.11 26.43
C GLU A 62 -32.90 -23.99 26.79
N TRP A 63 -32.68 -25.08 26.05
CA TRP A 63 -31.65 -26.08 26.34
C TRP A 63 -30.59 -26.18 25.24
N HIS A 64 -30.74 -25.42 24.16
CA HIS A 64 -29.87 -25.50 23.01
C HIS A 64 -29.59 -24.13 22.37
N ALA A 65 -28.30 -23.82 22.24
CA ALA A 65 -27.82 -22.70 21.44
C ALA A 65 -26.56 -23.10 20.69
N GLN A 66 -26.44 -22.58 19.46
CA GLN A 66 -25.42 -22.97 18.52
C GLN A 66 -24.80 -21.77 17.80
N CYS A 67 -23.50 -21.84 17.55
CA CYS A 67 -22.78 -20.86 16.74
C CYS A 67 -23.06 -21.09 15.24
N LEU A 68 -23.73 -20.14 14.59
CA LEU A 68 -23.99 -20.13 13.15
C LEU A 68 -23.31 -18.89 12.53
N PRO A 69 -23.10 -18.86 11.20
CA PRO A 69 -22.66 -17.64 10.53
C PRO A 69 -23.59 -16.47 10.86
N THR A 70 -23.01 -15.29 11.08
CA THR A 70 -23.77 -14.09 11.44
C THR A 70 -24.77 -13.75 10.34
N GLY A 71 -26.07 -13.86 10.66
CA GLY A 71 -27.19 -13.63 9.75
C GLY A 71 -27.90 -14.89 9.25
N ASP A 72 -27.36 -16.08 9.51
CA ASP A 72 -27.87 -17.36 8.97
C ASP A 72 -28.94 -18.04 9.86
N CYS A 73 -29.40 -17.37 10.93
CA CYS A 73 -30.49 -17.89 11.76
C CYS A 73 -31.86 -17.41 11.27
N LYS A 74 -32.76 -18.35 10.96
CA LYS A 74 -34.16 -18.09 10.61
C LYS A 74 -35.09 -18.66 11.70
N PRO A 75 -35.99 -17.84 12.29
CA PRO A 75 -36.95 -18.34 13.26
C PRO A 75 -37.86 -19.43 12.68
N GLY A 76 -38.25 -20.38 13.53
CA GLY A 76 -39.19 -21.45 13.17
C GLY A 76 -38.55 -22.83 13.01
N PHE A 77 -39.31 -23.76 12.44
CA PHE A 77 -38.91 -25.17 12.34
C PHE A 77 -37.89 -25.39 11.22
N ARG A 78 -36.77 -26.03 11.56
CA ARG A 78 -35.80 -26.55 10.59
C ARG A 78 -36.02 -28.05 10.43
N HIS A 79 -36.38 -28.48 9.22
CA HIS A 79 -36.65 -29.90 8.91
C HIS A 79 -35.43 -30.81 9.00
N GLU A 80 -34.21 -30.25 9.09
CA GLU A 80 -32.96 -31.00 9.23
C GLU A 80 -32.66 -31.40 10.68
N ASP A 81 -33.41 -30.87 11.66
CA ASP A 81 -33.14 -31.12 13.08
C ASP A 81 -33.73 -32.47 13.54
N PRO A 82 -32.95 -33.33 14.23
CA PRO A 82 -33.44 -34.60 14.79
C PRO A 82 -34.59 -34.43 15.80
N VAL A 83 -34.72 -33.24 16.37
CA VAL A 83 -35.80 -32.83 17.25
C VAL A 83 -36.39 -31.55 16.66
N GLU A 84 -37.63 -31.64 16.20
CA GLU A 84 -38.41 -30.53 15.64
C GLU A 84 -38.77 -29.52 16.74
N THR A 85 -37.79 -28.78 17.24
CA THR A 85 -38.01 -27.58 18.04
C THR A 85 -37.84 -26.34 17.17
N PRO A 86 -38.75 -25.36 17.27
CA PRO A 86 -38.63 -24.13 16.51
C PRO A 86 -37.44 -23.31 17.03
N TRP A 87 -36.63 -22.77 16.13
CA TRP A 87 -35.56 -21.85 16.48
C TRP A 87 -36.14 -20.50 16.90
N SER A 88 -35.74 -20.01 18.08
CA SER A 88 -36.03 -18.64 18.52
C SER A 88 -35.13 -17.60 17.82
N CYS A 89 -33.91 -17.99 17.45
CA CYS A 89 -32.89 -17.14 16.83
C CYS A 89 -32.53 -15.90 17.66
N VAL A 90 -32.73 -15.95 18.98
CA VAL A 90 -32.26 -14.92 19.89
C VAL A 90 -30.74 -14.91 19.89
N VAL A 91 -30.13 -13.75 19.69
CA VAL A 91 -28.68 -13.58 19.74
C VAL A 91 -28.23 -13.55 21.19
N LEU A 92 -27.43 -14.54 21.59
CA LEU A 92 -26.90 -14.65 22.95
C LEU A 92 -25.47 -14.09 23.08
N SER A 93 -24.71 -14.08 21.98
CA SER A 93 -23.35 -13.56 21.99
C SER A 93 -23.33 -12.03 22.09
N PRO A 94 -22.33 -11.44 22.77
CA PRO A 94 -22.15 -10.00 22.78
C PRO A 94 -22.00 -9.47 21.35
N PRO A 95 -22.42 -8.22 21.09
CA PRO A 95 -22.23 -7.61 19.78
C PRO A 95 -20.74 -7.68 19.42
N ALA A 96 -20.46 -8.11 18.19
CA ALA A 96 -19.09 -8.17 17.69
C ALA A 96 -18.44 -6.79 17.90
N PRO A 97 -17.17 -6.72 18.33
CA PRO A 97 -16.47 -5.45 18.39
C PRO A 97 -16.54 -4.82 17.01
N SER A 98 -17.11 -3.61 16.93
CA SER A 98 -17.14 -2.87 15.67
C SER A 98 -15.70 -2.80 15.15
N PRO A 99 -15.43 -3.13 13.88
CA PRO A 99 -14.09 -3.02 13.34
C PRO A 99 -13.60 -1.61 13.63
N ALA A 100 -12.46 -1.49 14.32
CA ALA A 100 -11.85 -0.20 14.55
C ALA A 100 -11.78 0.52 13.19
N PRO A 101 -12.14 1.81 13.11
CA PRO A 101 -11.97 2.55 11.87
C PRO A 101 -10.54 2.30 11.39
N GLY A 102 -10.42 1.75 10.18
CA GLY A 102 -9.12 1.45 9.60
C GLY A 102 -8.23 2.69 9.63
N PRO A 103 -6.90 2.52 9.65
CA PRO A 103 -6.00 3.67 9.61
C PRO A 103 -6.41 4.58 8.45
N ALA A 104 -6.63 5.86 8.76
CA ALA A 104 -6.92 6.86 7.74
C ALA A 104 -5.85 6.79 6.64
N PRO A 105 -6.22 6.93 5.36
CA PRO A 105 -5.23 6.96 4.29
C PRO A 105 -4.18 8.03 4.60
N ALA A 106 -2.91 7.67 4.45
CA ALA A 106 -1.81 8.62 4.64
C ALA A 106 -2.05 9.87 3.77
N PRO A 107 -1.69 11.07 4.24
CA PRO A 107 -1.82 12.27 3.43
C PRO A 107 -1.02 12.08 2.12
N PRO A 108 -1.54 12.58 0.98
CA PRO A 108 -0.78 12.55 -0.26
C PRO A 108 0.56 13.26 -0.07
N PRO A 109 1.61 12.87 -0.81
CA PRO A 109 2.89 13.56 -0.75
C PRO A 109 2.68 15.06 -1.04
N PRO A 110 3.43 15.97 -0.39
CA PRO A 110 3.29 17.39 -0.62
C PRO A 110 3.52 17.68 -2.10
N VAL A 111 2.48 18.17 -2.79
CA VAL A 111 2.58 18.60 -4.18
C VAL A 111 3.51 19.82 -4.20
N CYS A 112 4.65 19.71 -4.88
CA CYS A 112 5.54 20.84 -5.03
C CYS A 112 4.94 21.81 -6.07
N ALA A 113 4.49 22.96 -5.58
CA ALA A 113 3.82 23.98 -6.38
C ALA A 113 4.14 25.37 -5.84
N ASP A 114 3.94 26.36 -6.69
CA ASP A 114 3.89 27.76 -6.27
C ASP A 114 2.53 28.04 -5.63
N LYS A 115 2.56 28.72 -4.48
CA LYS A 115 1.38 29.13 -3.71
C LYS A 115 0.92 30.55 -4.07
N ASP A 116 1.78 31.35 -4.70
CA ASP A 116 1.46 32.69 -5.18
C ASP A 116 1.54 32.78 -6.71
N GLN A 117 0.63 33.55 -7.31
CA GLN A 117 0.59 33.83 -8.74
C GLN A 117 1.80 34.65 -9.24
N HIS A 118 2.47 35.39 -8.37
CA HIS A 118 3.65 36.21 -8.68
C HIS A 118 4.96 35.47 -8.50
N CYS A 119 4.97 34.20 -8.09
CA CYS A 119 6.18 33.42 -7.90
C CYS A 119 7.11 33.43 -9.13
N ALA A 120 6.55 33.31 -10.34
CA ALA A 120 7.32 33.40 -11.58
C ALA A 120 7.96 34.79 -11.77
N TYR A 121 7.25 35.86 -11.38
CA TYR A 121 7.74 37.23 -11.44
C TYR A 121 8.87 37.47 -10.43
N TRP A 122 8.74 36.96 -9.22
CA TRP A 122 9.75 37.12 -8.17
C TRP A 122 10.99 36.28 -8.45
N ALA A 123 10.82 35.06 -8.94
CA ALA A 123 11.93 34.21 -9.35
C ALA A 123 12.79 34.88 -10.44
N ARG A 124 12.18 35.45 -11.50
CA ARG A 124 12.93 36.21 -12.53
C ARG A 124 13.58 37.50 -12.00
N ALA A 125 13.06 38.07 -10.92
CA ALA A 125 13.65 39.24 -10.26
C ALA A 125 14.84 38.88 -9.33
N GLY A 126 15.15 37.59 -9.21
CA GLY A 126 16.23 37.06 -8.37
C GLY A 126 15.84 36.93 -6.90
N GLU A 127 14.55 36.85 -6.58
CA GLU A 127 14.09 36.70 -5.19
C GLU A 127 14.43 35.33 -4.61
N CYS A 128 14.64 34.30 -5.45
CA CYS A 128 15.09 32.99 -4.98
C CYS A 128 16.43 33.07 -4.21
N ASP A 129 17.29 34.04 -4.55
CA ASP A 129 18.56 34.28 -3.86
C ASP A 129 18.43 35.34 -2.76
N LYS A 130 17.73 36.45 -3.06
CA LYS A 130 17.61 37.61 -2.14
C LYS A 130 16.66 37.34 -0.96
N ASN A 131 15.63 36.52 -1.19
CA ASN A 131 14.58 36.22 -0.23
C ASN A 131 14.26 34.71 -0.23
N ALA A 132 15.33 33.90 -0.16
CA ALA A 132 15.29 32.46 -0.28
C ALA A 132 14.25 31.80 0.65
N ALA A 133 14.18 32.18 1.93
CA ALA A 133 13.23 31.57 2.87
C ALA A 133 11.77 31.70 2.40
N HIS A 134 11.35 32.91 2.03
CA HIS A 134 10.00 33.14 1.51
C HIS A 134 9.76 32.39 0.20
N MET A 135 10.72 32.49 -0.71
CA MET A 135 10.60 31.90 -2.04
C MET A 135 10.65 30.37 -2.00
N HIS A 136 11.36 29.76 -1.07
CA HIS A 136 11.43 28.30 -0.93
C HIS A 136 10.12 27.74 -0.34
N GLU A 137 9.44 28.49 0.52
CA GLU A 137 8.18 28.07 1.13
C GLU A 137 6.94 28.33 0.26
N GLN A 138 6.95 29.45 -0.47
CA GLN A 138 5.81 29.91 -1.25
C GLN A 138 5.98 29.64 -2.75
N CYS A 139 7.22 29.58 -3.24
CA CYS A 139 7.53 29.58 -4.66
C CYS A 139 8.54 28.47 -5.03
N ALA A 140 8.43 27.31 -4.35
CA ALA A 140 9.36 26.19 -4.50
C ALA A 140 9.48 25.72 -5.96
N LYS A 141 8.41 25.80 -6.75
CA LYS A 141 8.42 25.44 -8.16
C LYS A 141 9.15 26.48 -8.99
N SER A 142 8.84 27.76 -8.81
CA SER A 142 9.49 28.87 -9.51
C SER A 142 10.98 29.00 -9.19
N CYS A 143 11.42 28.54 -8.01
CA CYS A 143 12.85 28.46 -7.64
C CYS A 143 13.53 27.14 -7.98
N ASN A 144 12.89 26.25 -8.74
CA ASN A 144 13.44 24.94 -9.15
C ASN A 144 13.82 24.01 -7.99
N LEU A 145 13.10 24.09 -6.87
CA LEU A 145 13.32 23.26 -5.67
C LEU A 145 12.42 22.02 -5.62
N CYS A 146 11.54 21.85 -6.60
CA CYS A 146 10.73 20.64 -6.70
C CYS A 146 11.57 19.42 -7.06
N TRP A 147 11.25 18.27 -6.45
CA TRP A 147 11.77 16.97 -6.84
C TRP A 147 10.63 15.97 -7.15
N PRO A 148 10.62 15.31 -8.32
CA PRO A 148 11.54 15.55 -9.44
C PRO A 148 11.38 16.98 -9.97
N ALA A 149 12.47 17.56 -10.45
CA ALA A 149 12.43 18.88 -11.08
C ALA A 149 11.40 18.85 -12.22
N PRO A 150 10.61 19.93 -12.42
CA PRO A 150 9.74 20.02 -13.58
C PRO A 150 10.58 19.80 -14.83
N ALA A 151 10.18 18.87 -15.69
CA ALA A 151 10.85 18.69 -16.96
C ALA A 151 10.83 20.05 -17.71
N PRO A 152 11.95 20.51 -18.29
CA PRO A 152 11.94 21.70 -19.11
C PRO A 152 10.86 21.54 -20.18
N PRO A 153 10.12 22.61 -20.55
CA PRO A 153 9.17 22.53 -21.64
C PRO A 153 9.90 21.98 -22.87
N PRO A 154 9.29 21.05 -23.63
CA PRO A 154 9.93 20.53 -24.83
C PRO A 154 10.29 21.71 -25.73
N PRO A 155 11.50 21.73 -26.33
CA PRO A 155 11.87 22.80 -27.24
C PRO A 155 10.80 22.85 -28.33
N VAL A 156 10.16 24.01 -28.49
CA VAL A 156 9.26 24.23 -29.61
C VAL A 156 10.10 24.01 -30.85
N CYS A 157 9.69 23.05 -31.69
CA CYS A 157 10.39 22.75 -32.93
C CYS A 157 10.19 23.90 -33.93
N ALA A 158 10.96 24.96 -33.75
CA ALA A 158 10.96 26.15 -34.55
C ALA A 158 12.33 26.83 -34.47
N ASP A 159 12.62 27.62 -35.51
CA ASP A 159 13.71 28.59 -35.47
C ASP A 159 13.09 29.96 -35.17
N ASN A 160 13.52 30.56 -34.07
CA ASN A 160 13.06 31.86 -33.61
C ASN A 160 14.00 33.01 -34.05
N GLY A 161 15.18 32.69 -34.57
CA GLY A 161 16.18 33.64 -35.07
C GLY A 161 16.27 33.69 -36.59
N GLN A 162 16.47 34.89 -37.17
CA GLN A 162 16.61 35.07 -38.62
C GLN A 162 17.86 34.39 -39.19
N HIS A 163 18.91 34.21 -38.38
CA HIS A 163 20.20 33.64 -38.79
C HIS A 163 20.39 32.18 -38.38
N CYS A 164 19.35 31.49 -37.89
CA CYS A 164 19.47 30.11 -37.41
C CYS A 164 20.08 29.16 -38.46
N ALA A 165 19.69 29.30 -39.73
CA ALA A 165 20.24 28.46 -40.81
C ALA A 165 21.71 28.77 -41.10
N GLU A 166 22.13 30.02 -40.99
CA GLU A 166 23.51 30.45 -41.22
C GLU A 166 24.42 30.00 -40.08
N TRP A 167 23.97 30.17 -38.84
CA TRP A 167 24.66 29.74 -37.63
C TRP A 167 24.77 28.21 -37.53
N ALA A 168 23.70 27.48 -37.89
CA ALA A 168 23.77 26.03 -37.96
C ALA A 168 24.81 25.56 -38.98
N ARG A 169 24.89 26.20 -40.16
CA ARG A 169 25.94 25.93 -41.15
C ARG A 169 27.35 26.32 -40.68
N ALA A 170 27.45 27.31 -39.80
CA ALA A 170 28.72 27.72 -39.19
C ALA A 170 29.17 26.81 -38.04
N GLY A 171 28.39 25.79 -37.67
CA GLY A 171 28.72 24.85 -36.58
C GLY A 171 28.31 25.32 -35.18
N GLU A 172 27.41 26.30 -35.10
CA GLU A 172 26.92 26.82 -33.81
C GLU A 172 26.09 25.79 -33.04
N CYS A 173 25.51 24.78 -33.73
CA CYS A 173 24.81 23.68 -33.07
C CYS A 173 25.73 22.87 -32.14
N ASP A 174 27.03 22.81 -32.44
CA ASP A 174 28.02 22.12 -31.61
C ASP A 174 28.72 23.09 -30.64
N THR A 175 29.01 24.31 -31.10
CA THR A 175 29.81 25.29 -30.34
C THR A 175 28.99 26.10 -29.35
N ASN A 176 27.73 26.39 -29.68
CA ASN A 176 26.78 27.16 -28.88
C ASN A 176 25.45 26.40 -28.75
N ALA A 177 25.58 25.11 -28.43
CA ALA A 177 24.48 24.14 -28.38
C ALA A 177 23.32 24.63 -27.51
N ALA A 178 23.59 25.20 -26.32
CA ALA A 178 22.52 25.66 -25.42
C ALA A 178 21.61 26.70 -26.08
N TYR A 179 22.18 27.75 -26.69
CA TYR A 179 21.41 28.78 -27.39
C TYR A 179 20.74 28.23 -28.65
N MET A 180 21.47 27.46 -29.44
CA MET A 180 20.98 26.94 -30.70
C MET A 180 19.87 25.90 -30.51
N HIS A 181 19.91 25.10 -29.45
CA HIS A 181 18.87 24.11 -29.14
C HIS A 181 17.59 24.78 -28.62
N GLU A 182 17.70 25.93 -27.94
CA GLU A 182 16.56 26.68 -27.43
C GLU A 182 15.89 27.54 -28.51
N HIS A 183 16.68 28.16 -29.39
CA HIS A 183 16.19 29.17 -30.33
C HIS A 183 16.25 28.76 -31.80
N CYS A 184 17.01 27.73 -32.15
CA CYS A 184 17.25 27.28 -33.52
C CYS A 184 17.12 25.75 -33.65
N ALA A 185 16.19 25.16 -32.87
CA ALA A 185 16.02 23.71 -32.74
C ALA A 185 15.79 23.03 -34.09
N LYS A 186 15.11 23.70 -35.01
CA LYS A 186 14.83 23.18 -36.36
C LYS A 186 16.09 23.21 -37.24
N SER A 187 16.84 24.30 -37.22
CA SER A 187 18.10 24.42 -37.96
C SER A 187 19.19 23.45 -37.45
N CYS A 188 19.16 23.08 -36.17
CA CYS A 188 20.03 22.04 -35.60
C CYS A 188 19.51 20.61 -35.76
N ASN A 189 18.44 20.41 -36.53
CA ASN A 189 17.82 19.10 -36.78
C ASN A 189 17.38 18.35 -35.50
N LEU A 190 17.00 19.08 -34.45
CA LEU A 190 16.50 18.50 -33.19
C LEU A 190 15.00 18.22 -33.23
N CYS A 191 14.37 18.54 -34.36
CA CYS A 191 12.98 18.24 -34.64
C CYS A 191 12.81 16.77 -35.05
N GLY A 192 12.71 15.88 -34.06
CA GLY A 192 12.45 14.45 -34.24
C GLY A 192 11.44 13.96 -33.20
N HIS A 193 10.29 13.50 -33.67
CA HIS A 193 9.13 13.14 -32.84
C HIS A 193 9.32 11.77 -32.16
N ASP A 194 9.69 11.73 -30.88
CA ASP A 194 9.42 10.57 -30.01
C ASP A 194 8.18 10.81 -29.14
N PHE A 195 7.09 11.21 -29.80
CA PHE A 195 5.72 11.27 -29.23
C PHE A 195 4.77 10.25 -29.88
N LEU A 196 5.28 9.20 -30.50
CA LEU A 196 4.49 8.05 -30.96
C LEU A 196 5.16 6.73 -30.59
N GLY A 197 5.33 6.50 -29.28
CA GLY A 197 5.65 5.19 -28.73
C GLY A 197 4.45 4.23 -28.80
N HIS A 198 3.96 3.89 -30.00
CA HIS A 198 3.28 2.63 -30.29
C HIS A 198 3.58 2.17 -31.73
N ALA A 199 4.61 1.31 -31.81
CA ALA A 199 4.67 0.10 -32.63
C ALA A 199 4.29 0.19 -34.13
N THR A 200 5.26 0.04 -35.04
CA THR A 200 5.65 -1.28 -35.57
C THR A 200 6.48 -1.15 -36.86
N ASN A 201 7.50 -2.01 -36.91
CA ASN A 201 8.03 -2.70 -38.07
C ASN A 201 9.11 -2.04 -38.94
N SER A 202 10.33 -2.55 -38.74
CA SER A 202 11.42 -2.60 -39.69
C SER A 202 11.01 -3.34 -40.98
N SER A 203 10.86 -2.60 -42.09
CA SER A 203 11.02 -3.02 -43.50
C SER A 203 10.31 -1.95 -44.33
N LEU A 204 10.94 -1.26 -45.27
CA LEU A 204 11.39 -1.83 -46.54
C LEU A 204 12.43 -0.92 -47.20
N ARG A 205 13.31 -1.59 -47.95
CA ARG A 205 14.32 -1.05 -48.86
C ARG A 205 13.69 -0.24 -50.02
N GLY A 206 14.42 0.79 -50.47
CA GLY A 206 14.80 0.93 -51.90
C GLY A 206 14.07 1.93 -52.80
N GLY A 207 14.88 2.69 -53.56
CA GLY A 207 14.57 3.31 -54.86
C GLY A 207 14.17 4.80 -54.79
N ARG A 208 14.74 5.73 -55.56
CA ARG A 208 15.65 5.72 -56.71
C ARG A 208 16.56 6.94 -56.64
#